data_AF-A0A5N7W8Y0-F1
#
_entry.id   AF-A0A5N7W8Y0-F1
#
_cell.length_a   1.000
_cell.length_b   1.000
_cell.length_c   1.000
_cell.angle_alpha   90.00
_cell.angle_beta   90.00
_cell.angle_gamma   90.00
#
_symmetry.space_group_name_H-M   'P 1'
#
loop_
_entity.id
_entity.type
_entity.pdbx_description
1 polymer ?
#
loop_
_entity_poly.entity_id
_entity_poly.type
_entity_poly.pdbx_seq_one_letter_code
_entity_poly.pdbx_strand_id
1 'polypeptide(L)'
;MMPRPLTTVVLLALTALAACDFAEPPAPLSRQAQATRDAPPEQVFKGVLAGQPVFLLVHDCEGFLVEPLEKDEVRWEKVLAPEPYPFFTSCQRQSIRHEAGALSVTLGRMAFGAGGCCATGGDYRSTDGRNWKKIS
;
A
#
# COMPACT_ATOMS: atom_id res chain seq x y z
N MET A 1 -67.35 -19.22 43.40
CA MET A 1 -67.05 -17.84 43.00
C MET A 1 -65.54 -17.67 42.86
N MET A 2 -65.10 -17.05 41.76
CA MET A 2 -63.74 -16.69 41.30
C MET A 2 -62.95 -15.77 42.27
N PRO A 3 -61.65 -15.41 42.02
CA PRO A 3 -60.74 -15.80 40.92
C PRO A 3 -59.29 -16.21 41.33
N ARG A 4 -58.59 -16.82 40.34
CA ARG A 4 -57.12 -16.91 40.20
C ARG A 4 -56.48 -15.53 40.04
N PRO A 5 -55.20 -15.35 40.44
CA PRO A 5 -54.29 -14.43 39.76
C PRO A 5 -53.14 -15.24 39.17
N LEU A 6 -53.26 -15.63 37.90
CA LEU A 6 -52.25 -16.43 37.20
C LEU A 6 -51.96 -15.77 35.86
N THR A 7 -51.50 -14.51 35.88
CA THR A 7 -51.14 -13.78 34.66
C THR A 7 -50.31 -12.54 35.00
N THR A 8 -49.11 -12.75 35.52
CA THR A 8 -48.11 -11.67 35.67
C THR A 8 -46.81 -12.06 34.96
N VAL A 9 -46.87 -12.64 33.75
CA VAL A 9 -45.65 -12.94 32.98
C VAL A 9 -45.96 -12.89 31.47
N VAL A 10 -46.36 -11.74 30.94
CA VAL A 10 -46.43 -11.53 29.47
C VAL A 10 -45.83 -10.18 29.12
N LEU A 11 -44.58 -9.93 29.53
CA LEU A 11 -43.87 -8.70 29.14
C LEU A 11 -42.35 -8.88 29.04
N LEU A 12 -41.89 -10.06 28.61
CA LEU A 12 -40.45 -10.40 28.55
C LEU A 12 -39.98 -10.94 27.19
N ALA A 13 -40.81 -10.91 26.15
CA ALA A 13 -40.52 -11.63 24.90
C ALA A 13 -40.06 -10.74 23.71
N LEU A 14 -39.66 -9.49 23.91
CA LEU A 14 -39.40 -8.55 22.79
C LEU A 14 -37.98 -7.94 22.72
N THR A 15 -37.03 -8.34 23.57
CA THR A 15 -35.66 -7.76 23.55
C THR A 15 -34.59 -8.63 22.86
N ALA A 16 -34.95 -9.78 22.29
CA ALA A 16 -33.98 -10.78 21.83
C ALA A 16 -33.50 -10.65 20.36
N LEU A 17 -33.58 -9.47 19.73
CA LEU A 17 -33.13 -9.26 18.34
C LEU A 17 -31.99 -8.23 18.18
N ALA A 18 -31.44 -7.71 19.29
CA ALA A 18 -30.25 -6.87 19.27
C ALA A 18 -28.97 -7.67 19.60
N ALA A 19 -28.86 -8.91 19.11
CA ALA A 19 -27.55 -9.55 18.99
C ALA A 19 -26.96 -9.10 17.64
N CYS A 20 -26.53 -7.84 17.59
CA CYS A 20 -25.60 -7.43 16.55
C CYS A 20 -24.37 -8.31 16.74
N ASP A 21 -24.08 -9.11 15.72
CA ASP A 21 -22.82 -9.83 15.57
C ASP A 21 -21.70 -8.85 15.95
N PHE A 22 -21.12 -9.02 17.14
CA PHE A 22 -19.90 -8.33 17.54
C PHE A 22 -18.77 -9.00 16.76
N ALA A 23 -18.79 -8.82 15.44
CA ALA A 23 -17.64 -9.12 14.61
C ALA A 23 -16.52 -8.20 15.10
N GLU A 24 -15.50 -8.78 15.72
CA GLU A 24 -14.30 -8.04 16.10
C GLU A 24 -13.82 -7.26 14.88
N PRO A 25 -13.44 -5.97 15.04
CA PRO A 25 -12.85 -5.21 13.95
C PRO A 25 -11.71 -6.02 13.34
N PRO A 26 -11.62 -6.10 12.00
CA PRO A 26 -10.51 -6.79 11.37
C PRO A 26 -9.20 -6.21 11.90
N ALA A 27 -8.22 -7.08 12.15
CA ALA A 27 -6.92 -6.68 12.66
C ALA A 27 -6.34 -5.55 11.79
N PRO A 28 -5.70 -4.53 12.38
CA PRO A 28 -5.13 -3.44 11.61
C PRO A 28 -4.08 -3.98 10.64
N LEU A 29 -4.16 -3.55 9.39
CA LEU A 29 -3.20 -3.88 8.34
C LEU A 29 -1.76 -3.52 8.77
N SER A 30 -0.77 -4.23 8.25
CA SER A 30 0.64 -3.83 8.40
C SER A 30 0.91 -2.47 7.75
N ARG A 31 2.03 -1.82 8.13
CA ARG A 31 2.44 -0.55 7.51
C ARG A 31 2.64 -0.66 6.00
N GLN A 32 3.11 -1.82 5.51
CA GLN A 32 3.30 -2.06 4.09
C GLN A 32 1.96 -2.17 3.36
N ALA A 33 1.00 -2.90 3.94
CA ALA A 33 -0.34 -3.03 3.39
C ALA A 33 -1.06 -1.68 3.37
N GLN A 34 -0.97 -0.90 4.47
CA GLN A 34 -1.49 0.47 4.52
C GLN A 34 -0.85 1.37 3.46
N ALA A 35 0.48 1.42 3.38
CA ALA A 35 1.17 2.25 2.41
C ALA A 35 0.89 1.84 0.95
N THR A 36 0.68 0.55 0.69
CA THR A 36 0.29 0.04 -0.63
C THR A 36 -1.15 0.46 -0.98
N ARG A 37 -2.06 0.38 -0.02
CA ARG A 37 -3.47 0.76 -0.19
C ARG A 37 -3.62 2.27 -0.40
N ASP A 38 -2.88 3.05 0.35
CA ASP A 38 -2.99 4.51 0.39
C ASP A 38 -2.10 5.19 -0.67
N ALA A 39 -1.31 4.43 -1.42
CA ALA A 39 -0.45 4.94 -2.47
C ALA A 39 -1.27 5.56 -3.62
N PRO A 40 -0.87 6.76 -4.09
CA PRO A 40 -1.54 7.39 -5.22
C PRO A 40 -1.25 6.64 -6.54
N PRO A 41 -2.10 6.79 -7.56
CA PRO A 41 -1.98 6.02 -8.80
C PRO A 41 -0.67 6.26 -9.55
N GLU A 42 -0.08 7.45 -9.45
CA GLU A 42 1.23 7.76 -10.02
C GLU A 42 2.41 7.11 -9.28
N GLN A 43 2.17 6.35 -8.21
CA GLN A 43 3.17 5.58 -7.47
C GLN A 43 2.94 4.08 -7.59
N VAL A 44 1.87 3.65 -8.26
CA VAL A 44 1.50 2.24 -8.37
C VAL A 44 1.41 1.81 -9.82
N PHE A 45 1.98 0.65 -10.12
CA PHE A 45 1.71 -0.06 -11.36
C PHE A 45 1.16 -1.45 -11.07
N LYS A 46 0.04 -1.80 -11.71
CA LYS A 46 -0.51 -3.16 -11.73
C LYS A 46 -0.76 -3.53 -13.19
N GLY A 47 -0.08 -4.54 -13.69
CA GLY A 47 -0.21 -4.93 -15.09
C GLY A 47 0.63 -6.14 -15.45
N VAL A 48 0.86 -6.34 -16.74
CA VAL A 48 1.69 -7.43 -17.25
C VAL A 48 2.94 -6.85 -17.90
N LEU A 49 4.12 -7.35 -17.51
CA LEU A 49 5.41 -7.00 -18.09
C LEU A 49 6.16 -8.29 -18.45
N ALA A 50 6.78 -8.32 -19.62
CA ALA A 50 7.45 -9.51 -20.15
C ALA A 50 6.62 -10.82 -20.02
N GLY A 51 5.28 -10.71 -20.14
CA GLY A 51 4.35 -11.85 -20.01
C GLY A 51 4.03 -12.28 -18.58
N GLN A 52 4.52 -11.58 -17.55
CA GLN A 52 4.25 -11.88 -16.14
C GLN A 52 3.41 -10.79 -15.47
N PRO A 53 2.47 -11.14 -14.58
CA PRO A 53 1.78 -10.15 -13.76
C PRO A 53 2.78 -9.49 -12.81
N VAL A 54 2.77 -8.16 -12.78
CA VAL A 54 3.63 -7.33 -11.95
C VAL A 54 2.77 -6.32 -11.21
N PHE A 55 2.92 -6.30 -9.89
CA PHE A 55 2.44 -5.24 -9.03
C PHE A 55 3.67 -4.54 -8.43
N LEU A 56 3.86 -3.28 -8.83
CA LEU A 56 4.97 -2.43 -8.40
C LEU A 56 4.46 -1.21 -7.66
N LEU A 57 5.18 -0.84 -6.61
CA LEU A 57 4.94 0.35 -5.80
C LEU A 57 6.22 1.15 -5.70
N VAL A 58 6.12 2.47 -5.90
CA VAL A 58 7.18 3.42 -5.58
C VAL A 58 6.82 4.08 -4.26
N HIS A 59 7.66 3.90 -3.24
CA HIS A 59 7.44 4.45 -1.90
C HIS A 59 8.76 4.90 -1.29
N ASP A 60 8.75 6.06 -0.64
CA ASP A 60 9.94 6.73 -0.10
C ASP A 60 11.15 6.72 -1.05
N CYS A 61 10.92 7.03 -2.33
CA CYS A 61 11.95 7.05 -3.37
C CYS A 61 12.67 5.70 -3.55
N GLU A 62 11.96 4.59 -3.32
CA GLU A 62 12.40 3.23 -3.62
C GLU A 62 11.29 2.50 -4.39
N GLY A 63 11.65 1.54 -5.24
CA GLY A 63 10.72 0.69 -5.98
C GLY A 63 10.64 -0.71 -5.39
N PHE A 64 9.42 -1.18 -5.17
CA PHE A 64 9.12 -2.47 -4.56
C PHE A 64 8.18 -3.28 -5.45
N LEU A 65 8.47 -4.57 -5.59
CA LEU A 65 7.46 -5.54 -5.99
C LEU A 65 6.58 -5.86 -4.79
N VAL A 66 5.28 -5.87 -5.04
CA VAL A 66 4.27 -6.12 -4.04
C VAL A 66 3.67 -7.48 -4.27
N GLU A 67 3.92 -8.38 -3.33
CA GLU A 67 3.34 -9.72 -3.31
C GLU A 67 2.15 -9.73 -2.34
N PRO A 68 0.92 -9.97 -2.84
CA PRO A 68 -0.24 -10.08 -1.97
C PRO A 68 -0.16 -11.35 -1.12
N LEU A 69 -0.54 -11.22 0.14
CA LEU A 69 -0.65 -12.30 1.12
C LEU A 69 -2.11 -12.45 1.56
N GLU A 70 -2.38 -13.36 2.50
CA GLU A 70 -3.72 -13.52 3.07
C GLU A 70 -4.13 -12.29 3.89
N LYS A 71 -5.45 -12.08 4.03
CA LYS A 71 -6.04 -11.01 4.86
C LYS A 71 -5.58 -9.60 4.46
N ASP A 72 -5.46 -9.35 3.15
CA ASP A 72 -5.04 -8.07 2.56
C ASP A 72 -3.63 -7.60 3.00
N GLU A 73 -2.82 -8.51 3.53
CA GLU A 73 -1.42 -8.26 3.79
C GLU A 73 -0.61 -8.27 2.51
N VAL A 74 0.57 -7.66 2.57
CA VAL A 74 1.51 -7.64 1.45
C VAL A 74 2.93 -7.84 1.93
N ARG A 75 3.76 -8.40 1.07
CA ARG A 75 5.21 -8.40 1.22
C ARG A 75 5.83 -7.52 0.15
N TRP A 76 6.79 -6.70 0.55
CA TRP A 76 7.57 -5.89 -0.37
C TRP A 76 8.95 -6.49 -0.62
N GLU A 77 9.28 -6.68 -1.88
CA GLU A 77 10.63 -6.99 -2.34
C GLU A 77 11.23 -5.73 -2.99
N LYS A 78 12.31 -5.18 -2.44
CA LYS A 78 12.98 -4.01 -2.99
C LYS A 78 13.71 -4.38 -4.29
N VAL A 79 13.37 -3.70 -5.38
CA VAL A 79 13.95 -3.94 -6.71
C VAL A 79 14.66 -2.71 -7.29
N LEU A 80 14.39 -1.52 -6.76
CA LEU A 80 15.00 -0.29 -7.21
C LEU A 80 15.26 0.64 -6.02
N ALA A 81 16.45 1.21 -5.97
CA ALA A 81 16.80 2.31 -5.08
C ALA A 81 17.84 3.23 -5.76
N PRO A 82 17.88 4.52 -5.41
CA PRO A 82 18.95 5.42 -5.83
C PRO A 82 20.30 5.01 -5.25
N GLU A 83 21.36 5.63 -5.75
CA GLU A 83 22.68 5.46 -5.18
C GLU A 83 22.69 5.88 -3.69
N PRO A 84 23.39 5.14 -2.81
CA PRO A 84 23.50 5.51 -1.41
C PRO A 84 24.10 6.90 -1.22
N TYR A 85 23.53 7.70 -0.32
CA TYR A 85 24.08 9.01 0.04
C TYR A 85 24.66 8.99 1.45
N PRO A 86 25.85 9.58 1.70
CA PRO A 86 26.49 9.54 3.02
C PRO A 86 25.75 10.28 4.14
N PHE A 87 24.87 11.23 3.80
CA PHE A 87 24.14 12.05 4.76
C PHE A 87 22.63 11.80 4.73
N PHE A 88 21.91 12.35 5.70
CA PHE A 88 20.45 12.24 5.75
C PHE A 88 19.79 12.89 4.53
N THR A 89 18.91 12.13 3.89
CA THR A 89 18.11 12.57 2.74
C THR A 89 16.64 12.25 2.95
N SER A 90 15.75 13.05 2.38
CA SER A 90 14.31 12.78 2.31
C SER A 90 13.85 12.63 0.86
N CYS A 91 12.83 11.81 0.63
CA CYS A 91 12.21 11.72 -0.68
C CYS A 91 11.43 13.01 -0.99
N GLN A 92 11.73 13.64 -2.13
CA GLN A 92 11.06 14.85 -2.60
C GLN A 92 10.33 14.66 -3.93
N ARG A 93 10.74 13.66 -4.72
CA ARG A 93 10.14 13.37 -6.03
C ARG A 93 10.10 11.87 -6.25
N GLN A 94 8.92 11.34 -6.51
CA GLN A 94 8.75 9.95 -6.88
C GLN A 94 7.53 9.78 -7.80
N SER A 95 7.67 8.97 -8.84
CA SER A 95 6.55 8.57 -9.70
C SER A 95 6.89 7.35 -10.54
N ILE A 96 5.88 6.62 -10.96
CA ILE A 96 5.95 5.53 -11.94
C ILE A 96 5.00 5.81 -13.10
N ARG A 97 5.45 5.49 -14.31
CA ARG A 97 4.66 5.56 -15.54
C ARG A 97 4.93 4.33 -16.39
N HIS A 98 3.92 3.90 -17.13
CA HIS A 98 4.04 2.82 -18.09
C HIS A 98 3.87 3.39 -19.51
N GLU A 99 4.92 3.33 -20.31
CA GLU A 99 4.97 3.92 -21.66
C GLU A 99 5.78 3.03 -22.60
N ALA A 100 5.24 2.80 -23.81
CA ALA A 100 5.89 1.99 -24.85
C ALA A 100 6.35 0.60 -24.36
N GLY A 101 5.52 -0.07 -23.54
CA GLY A 101 5.80 -1.42 -23.03
C GLY A 101 6.91 -1.50 -21.97
N ALA A 102 7.33 -0.35 -21.42
CA ALA A 102 8.31 -0.27 -20.35
C ALA A 102 7.80 0.62 -19.22
N LEU A 103 8.25 0.32 -18.01
CA LEU A 103 8.09 1.20 -16.87
C LEU A 103 9.20 2.25 -16.85
N SER A 104 8.81 3.47 -16.53
CA SER A 104 9.71 4.57 -16.20
C SER A 104 9.40 5.04 -14.77
N VAL A 105 10.43 5.11 -13.94
CA VAL A 105 10.33 5.55 -12.55
C VAL A 105 11.26 6.75 -12.36
N THR A 106 10.74 7.84 -11.80
CA THR A 106 11.55 9.00 -11.40
C THR A 106 11.71 8.96 -9.89
N LEU A 107 12.94 9.04 -9.39
CA LEU A 107 13.25 9.11 -7.95
C LEU A 107 14.12 10.34 -7.68
N GLY A 108 13.88 11.04 -6.58
CA GLY A 108 14.63 12.23 -6.22
C GLY A 108 14.66 12.42 -4.71
N ARG A 109 15.83 12.15 -4.11
CA ARG A 109 16.10 12.38 -2.70
C ARG A 109 16.88 13.67 -2.53
N MET A 110 16.45 14.52 -1.61
CA MET A 110 17.13 15.78 -1.29
C MET A 110 17.93 15.59 -0.01
N ALA A 111 19.18 16.05 -0.01
CA ALA A 111 19.96 16.15 1.22
C ALA A 111 19.38 17.25 2.11
N PHE A 112 19.30 16.99 3.41
CA PHE A 112 18.79 17.97 4.36
C PHE A 112 19.65 19.25 4.32
N GLY A 113 19.02 20.41 4.15
CA GLY A 113 19.69 21.71 4.04
C GLY A 113 20.17 22.11 2.64
N ALA A 114 19.93 21.30 1.60
CA ALA A 114 20.23 21.66 0.22
C ALA A 114 19.18 22.63 -0.36
N GLY A 115 19.62 23.67 -1.07
CA GLY A 115 18.76 24.68 -1.71
C GLY A 115 18.12 24.26 -3.05
N GLY A 116 18.19 22.99 -3.42
CA GLY A 116 17.66 22.45 -4.69
C GLY A 116 17.56 20.92 -4.65
N CYS A 117 16.76 20.34 -5.55
CA CYS A 117 16.74 18.88 -5.74
C CYS A 117 17.76 18.49 -6.83
N CYS A 118 18.42 17.35 -6.79
CA CYS A 118 18.36 16.23 -5.84
C CYS A 118 19.80 15.79 -5.51
N ALA A 119 20.03 15.30 -4.29
CA ALA A 119 21.34 14.77 -3.88
C ALA A 119 21.61 13.38 -4.48
N THR A 120 20.57 12.54 -4.52
CA THR A 120 20.57 11.26 -5.25
C THR A 120 19.22 11.03 -5.91
N GLY A 121 19.18 10.18 -6.93
CA GLY A 121 17.99 9.95 -7.74
C GLY A 121 18.32 9.86 -9.22
N GLY A 122 17.28 9.94 -10.04
CA GLY A 122 17.34 9.84 -11.49
C GLY A 122 16.05 9.28 -12.07
N ASP A 123 16.03 9.12 -13.38
CA ASP A 123 15.00 8.35 -14.06
C ASP A 123 15.52 6.95 -14.36
N TYR A 124 14.67 5.96 -14.13
CA TYR A 124 14.97 4.54 -14.29
C TYR A 124 13.97 3.92 -15.25
N ARG A 125 14.42 2.97 -16.07
CA ARG A 125 13.59 2.25 -17.02
C ARG A 125 13.71 0.73 -16.84
N SER A 126 12.59 0.02 -16.93
CA SER A 126 12.53 -1.44 -16.86
C SER A 126 11.47 -2.00 -17.81
N THR A 127 11.70 -3.20 -18.36
CA THR A 127 10.73 -3.93 -19.19
C THR A 127 10.11 -5.14 -18.48
N ASP A 128 10.59 -5.45 -17.27
CA ASP A 128 10.17 -6.62 -16.48
C ASP A 128 9.81 -6.27 -15.03
N GLY A 129 10.01 -5.01 -14.61
CA GLY A 129 9.77 -4.53 -13.25
C GLY A 129 10.83 -4.96 -12.22
N ARG A 130 11.85 -5.72 -12.62
CA ARG A 130 12.89 -6.28 -11.72
C ARG A 130 14.27 -5.72 -12.05
N ASN A 131 14.61 -5.66 -13.33
CA ASN A 131 15.87 -5.15 -13.81
C ASN A 131 15.70 -3.70 -14.26
N TRP A 132 16.40 -2.80 -13.58
CA TRP A 132 16.29 -1.37 -13.80
C TRP A 132 17.58 -0.79 -14.37
N LYS A 133 17.44 0.09 -15.36
CA LYS A 133 18.54 0.87 -15.92
C LYS A 133 18.29 2.34 -15.65
N LYS A 134 19.29 3.02 -15.07
CA LYS A 134 19.27 4.49 -14.98
C LYS A 134 19.42 5.08 -16.37
N ILE A 135 18.58 6.05 -16.70
CA ILE A 135 18.57 6.75 -18.00
C ILE A 135 18.83 8.25 -17.87
N SER A 136 18.66 8.85 -16.68
CA SER A 136 19.04 10.23 -16.35
C SER A 136 19.51 10.34 -14.92
#